data_AF-A0A8X6UWQ8-F1
#
_entry.id   AF-A0A8X6UWQ8-F1
#
_cell.length_a   1.000
_cell.length_b   1.000
_cell.length_c   1.000
_cell.angle_alpha   90.00
_cell.angle_beta   90.00
_cell.angle_gamma   90.00
#
_symmetry.space_group_name_H-M   'P 1'
#
loop_
_entity.id
_entity.type
_entity.pdbx_description
1 polymer ?
#
loop_
_entity_poly.entity_id
_entity_poly.type
_entity_poly.pdbx_seq_one_letter_code
_entity_poly.pdbx_strand_id
1 'polypeptide(L)'
;MGHEDELTTVELQEILNDQHQEAQRSVSPSKQEEDERGPMPTSAIKDLLKTWEDVRAMVLEWHPNQADVSRVGDFYNDNAINYFRKILKKREKQSTFDMFFNAP
;
A
#
# COMPACT_ATOMS: atom_id res chain seq x y z
N MET A 1 -51.93 -5.27 5.78
CA MET A 1 -50.70 -6.08 5.93
C MET A 1 -50.30 -6.47 4.52
N GLY A 2 -49.13 -6.02 4.07
CA GLY A 2 -48.54 -6.35 2.76
C GLY A 2 -49.01 -5.47 1.60
N HIS A 3 -48.47 -4.26 1.47
CA HIS A 3 -48.20 -3.72 0.14
C HIS A 3 -46.72 -3.97 -0.12
N GLU A 4 -46.52 -4.89 -1.04
CA GLU A 4 -45.29 -5.26 -1.71
C GLU A 4 -44.89 -4.03 -2.54
N ASP A 5 -44.03 -3.18 -1.97
CA ASP A 5 -43.32 -2.14 -2.72
C ASP A 5 -42.33 -2.85 -3.65
N GLU A 6 -42.88 -3.39 -4.75
CA GLU A 6 -42.12 -3.87 -5.88
C GLU A 6 -41.40 -2.68 -6.49
N LEU A 7 -40.13 -2.48 -6.08
CA LEU A 7 -39.23 -1.54 -6.71
C LEU A 7 -39.27 -1.77 -8.21
N THR A 8 -39.55 -0.71 -8.97
CA THR A 8 -39.62 -0.81 -10.41
C THR A 8 -38.23 -1.22 -10.94
N THR A 9 -38.19 -1.92 -12.08
CA THR A 9 -36.93 -2.35 -12.72
C THR A 9 -35.95 -1.19 -12.94
N VAL A 10 -36.45 0.04 -13.04
CA VAL A 10 -35.65 1.26 -13.15
C VAL A 10 -34.96 1.62 -11.83
N GLU A 11 -35.69 1.59 -10.71
CA GLU A 11 -35.14 1.91 -9.39
C GLU A 11 -34.09 0.88 -8.95
N LEU A 12 -34.30 -0.40 -9.27
CA LEU A 12 -33.30 -1.45 -9.04
C LEU A 12 -32.03 -1.23 -9.85
N GLN A 13 -32.16 -0.76 -11.10
CA GLN A 13 -31.01 -0.46 -11.96
C GLN A 13 -30.19 0.71 -11.42
N GLU A 14 -30.86 1.73 -10.88
CA GLU A 14 -30.24 2.91 -10.27
C GLU A 14 -29.49 2.53 -8.98
N ILE A 15 -30.10 1.75 -8.09
CA ILE A 15 -29.47 1.26 -6.86
C ILE A 15 -28.23 0.40 -7.16
N LEU A 16 -28.32 -0.48 -8.17
CA LEU A 16 -27.18 -1.30 -8.59
C LEU A 16 -26.06 -0.45 -9.19
N ASN A 17 -26.39 0.57 -9.96
CA ASN A 17 -25.41 1.48 -10.54
C ASN A 17 -24.70 2.31 -9.46
N ASP A 18 -25.44 2.79 -8.47
CA ASP A 18 -24.91 3.56 -7.34
C ASP A 18 -24.00 2.70 -6.46
N GLN A 19 -24.42 1.47 -6.11
CA GLN A 19 -23.56 0.53 -5.40
C GLN A 19 -22.30 0.16 -6.20
N HIS A 20 -22.41 -0.01 -7.52
CA HIS A 20 -21.26 -0.30 -8.35
C HIS A 20 -20.29 0.89 -8.41
N GLN A 21 -20.79 2.11 -8.48
CA GLN A 21 -19.99 3.33 -8.48
C GLN A 21 -19.32 3.60 -7.13
N GLU A 22 -19.99 3.28 -6.02
CA GLU A 22 -19.44 3.35 -4.67
C GLU A 22 -18.37 2.28 -4.43
N ALA A 23 -18.60 1.05 -4.91
CA ALA A 23 -17.61 -0.02 -4.91
C ALA A 23 -16.39 0.31 -5.78
N GLN A 24 -16.58 0.95 -6.93
CA GLN A 24 -15.47 1.42 -7.77
C GLN A 24 -14.68 2.57 -7.13
N ARG A 25 -15.33 3.43 -6.34
CA ARG A 25 -14.65 4.47 -5.55
C ARG A 25 -13.87 3.89 -4.37
N SER A 26 -14.37 2.85 -3.71
CA SER A 26 -13.68 2.20 -2.58
C SER A 26 -12.57 1.23 -3.01
N VAL A 27 -12.65 0.68 -4.23
CA VAL A 27 -11.63 -0.21 -4.82
C VAL A 27 -10.59 0.55 -5.65
N SER A 28 -10.86 1.80 -6.02
CA SER A 28 -9.83 2.66 -6.57
C SER A 28 -8.73 2.79 -5.52
N PRO A 29 -7.48 2.37 -5.80
CA PRO A 29 -6.37 2.78 -4.97
C PRO A 29 -6.48 4.29 -4.93
N SER A 30 -6.68 4.86 -3.74
CA SER A 30 -6.56 6.29 -3.54
C SER A 30 -5.35 6.70 -4.37
N LYS A 31 -5.58 7.50 -5.41
CA LYS A 31 -4.51 8.03 -6.24
C LYS A 31 -3.56 8.61 -5.21
N GLN A 32 -2.45 7.91 -4.97
CA GLN A 32 -1.45 8.36 -4.02
C GLN A 32 -1.24 9.80 -4.40
N GLU A 33 -1.67 10.71 -3.52
CA GLU A 33 -1.52 12.13 -3.72
C GLU A 33 -0.08 12.28 -4.18
N GLU A 34 0.10 12.72 -5.43
CA GLU A 34 1.42 12.98 -5.97
C GLU A 34 1.97 14.10 -5.10
N ASP A 35 2.62 13.70 -4.01
CA ASP A 35 3.31 14.58 -3.10
C ASP A 35 4.23 15.44 -3.96
N GLU A 36 4.04 16.76 -3.91
CA GLU A 36 4.74 17.75 -4.75
C GLU A 36 6.27 17.63 -4.64
N ARG A 37 6.76 16.89 -3.64
CA ARG A 37 8.14 16.48 -3.41
C ARG A 37 8.75 15.60 -4.51
N GLY A 38 7.93 14.99 -5.37
CA GLY A 38 8.38 14.03 -6.38
C GLY A 38 8.83 12.68 -5.79
N PRO A 39 9.28 11.73 -6.62
CA PRO A 39 9.60 10.38 -6.17
C PRO A 39 10.83 10.37 -5.26
N MET A 40 10.69 9.78 -4.07
CA MET A 40 11.78 9.65 -3.09
C MET A 40 13.03 9.00 -3.71
N PRO A 41 14.25 9.54 -3.52
CA PRO A 41 15.47 8.97 -4.09
C PRO A 41 15.74 7.53 -3.64
N THR A 42 16.37 6.71 -4.50
CA THR A 42 16.66 5.29 -4.19
C THR A 42 17.61 5.13 -3.00
N SER A 43 18.59 6.02 -2.85
CA SER A 43 19.47 6.05 -1.68
C SER A 43 18.68 6.29 -0.39
N ALA A 44 17.82 7.30 -0.38
CA ALA A 44 16.97 7.61 0.77
C ALA A 44 16.03 6.45 1.13
N ILE A 45 15.50 5.72 0.14
CA ILE A 45 14.70 4.50 0.40
C ILE A 45 15.56 3.43 1.07
N LYS A 46 16.79 3.19 0.58
CA LYS A 46 17.70 2.20 1.20
C LYS A 46 18.06 2.58 2.63
N ASP A 47 18.34 3.86 2.87
CA ASP A 47 18.66 4.38 4.20
C ASP A 47 17.47 4.21 5.15
N LEU A 48 16.25 4.56 4.72
CA LEU A 48 15.02 4.34 5.48
C LEU A 48 14.85 2.85 5.87
N LEU A 49 15.00 1.94 4.90
CA LEU A 49 14.86 0.51 5.15
C LEU A 49 15.89 0.01 6.16
N LYS A 50 17.13 0.50 6.07
CA LYS A 50 18.19 0.16 7.02
C LYS A 50 17.87 0.69 8.42
N THR A 51 17.54 1.97 8.55
CA THR A 51 17.20 2.59 9.83
C THR A 51 16.02 1.87 10.50
N TRP A 52 15.03 1.44 9.73
CA TRP A 52 13.92 0.66 10.28
C TRP A 52 14.36 -0.67 10.90
N GLU A 53 15.21 -1.43 10.22
CA GLU A 53 15.71 -2.70 10.76
C GLU A 53 16.55 -2.46 12.02
N ASP A 54 17.38 -1.42 12.05
CA ASP A 54 18.19 -1.05 13.22
C ASP A 54 17.30 -0.70 14.43
N VAL A 55 16.25 0.11 14.20
CA VAL A 55 15.27 0.46 15.25
C VAL A 55 14.52 -0.78 15.74
N ARG A 56 14.05 -1.63 14.82
CA ARG A 56 13.33 -2.86 15.18
C ARG A 56 14.19 -3.79 16.02
N ALA A 57 15.45 -3.98 15.65
CA ALA A 57 16.40 -4.81 16.39
C ALA A 57 16.63 -4.27 17.80
N MET A 58 16.87 -2.96 17.94
CA MET A 58 17.08 -2.31 19.23
C MET A 58 15.86 -2.42 20.13
N VAL A 59 14.66 -2.14 19.62
CA VAL A 59 13.44 -2.23 20.44
C VAL A 59 13.18 -3.67 20.86
N LEU A 60 13.40 -4.66 19.99
CA LEU A 60 13.21 -6.07 20.33
C LEU A 60 14.21 -6.58 21.38
N GLU A 61 15.44 -6.08 21.36
CA GLU A 61 16.48 -6.45 22.32
C GLU A 61 16.18 -5.95 23.74
N TRP A 62 15.68 -4.72 23.87
CA TRP A 62 15.58 -4.05 25.17
C TRP A 62 14.16 -4.03 25.76
N HIS A 63 13.13 -4.31 24.97
CA HIS A 63 11.75 -4.26 25.46
C HIS A 63 11.36 -5.52 26.24
N PRO A 64 10.78 -5.38 27.46
CA PRO A 64 10.44 -6.53 28.29
C PRO A 64 9.33 -7.42 27.70
N ASN A 65 8.45 -6.85 26.87
CA ASN A 65 7.45 -7.61 26.13
C ASN A 65 7.81 -7.69 24.65
N GLN A 66 8.56 -8.73 24.28
CA GLN A 66 9.00 -8.94 22.90
C GLN A 66 7.85 -9.32 21.96
N ALA A 67 6.79 -9.95 22.48
CA ALA A 67 5.64 -10.37 21.68
C ALA A 67 4.85 -9.15 21.16
N ASP A 68 4.58 -8.19 22.03
CA ASP A 68 3.89 -6.95 21.64
C ASP A 68 4.72 -6.13 20.65
N VAL A 69 6.03 -5.99 20.88
CA VAL A 69 6.94 -5.29 19.97
C VAL A 69 7.01 -5.98 18.61
N SER A 70 7.07 -7.31 18.59
CA SER A 70 7.07 -8.08 17.34
C SER A 70 5.78 -7.82 16.56
N ARG A 71 4.63 -7.86 17.22
CA ARG A 71 3.33 -7.58 16.61
C ARG A 71 3.25 -6.16 16.02
N VAL A 72 3.70 -5.15 16.76
CA VAL A 72 3.72 -3.76 16.27
C VAL A 72 4.69 -3.60 15.11
N GLY A 73 5.87 -4.23 15.21
CA GLY A 73 6.87 -4.22 14.14
C GLY A 73 6.37 -4.89 12.86
N ASP A 74 5.63 -6.00 12.98
CA ASP A 74 5.06 -6.71 11.84
C ASP A 74 3.93 -5.89 11.20
N PHE A 75 3.06 -5.28 12.02
CA PHE A 75 2.05 -4.34 11.54
C PHE A 75 2.67 -3.16 10.77
N TYR A 76 3.74 -2.55 11.29
CA TYR A 76 4.45 -1.47 10.61
C TYR A 76 5.15 -1.94 9.33
N ASN A 77 5.70 -3.16 9.35
CA ASN A 77 6.31 -3.78 8.18
C ASN A 77 5.31 -3.91 7.03
N ASP A 78 4.11 -4.40 7.32
CA ASP A 78 3.09 -4.67 6.32
C ASP A 78 2.48 -3.38 5.74
N ASN A 79 2.21 -2.39 6.61
CA ASN A 79 1.50 -1.17 6.22
C ASN A 79 2.41 -0.06 5.68
N ALA A 80 3.62 0.11 6.25
CA ALA A 80 4.53 1.19 5.88
C ALA A 80 5.72 0.69 5.07
N ILE A 81 6.50 -0.24 5.62
CA ILE A 81 7.81 -0.60 5.04
C ILE A 81 7.68 -1.38 3.72
N ASN A 82 6.65 -2.22 3.59
CA ASN A 82 6.42 -3.00 2.40
C ASN A 82 6.21 -2.12 1.14
N TYR A 83 5.63 -0.93 1.31
CA TYR A 83 5.51 0.04 0.22
C TYR A 83 6.88 0.41 -0.37
N PHE A 84 7.83 0.78 0.50
CA PHE A 84 9.18 1.16 0.09
C PHE A 84 9.98 -0.02 -0.50
N ARG A 85 9.83 -1.22 0.07
CA ARG A 85 10.42 -2.45 -0.49
C ARG A 85 9.91 -2.71 -1.92
N LYS A 86 8.61 -2.51 -2.18
CA LYS A 86 8.01 -2.64 -3.52
C LYS A 86 8.56 -1.61 -4.50
N ILE A 87 8.71 -0.36 -4.08
CA ILE A 87 9.32 0.69 -4.91
C ILE A 87 10.76 0.31 -5.29
N LEU A 88 11.56 -0.09 -4.30
CA LEU A 88 12.96 -0.46 -4.53
C LEU A 88 13.07 -1.60 -5.54
N LYS A 89 12.29 -2.67 -5.34
CA LYS A 89 12.24 -3.83 -6.25
C LYS A 89 11.81 -3.44 -7.67
N LYS A 90 10.88 -2.48 -7.82
CA LYS A 90 10.46 -1.99 -9.14
C LYS A 90 11.61 -1.26 -9.84
N ARG A 91 12.35 -0.41 -9.13
CA ARG A 91 13.48 0.36 -9.67
C ARG A 91 14.65 -0.54 -10.06
N GLU A 92 14.94 -1.55 -9.25
CA GLU A 92 15.98 -2.54 -9.57
C GLU A 92 15.66 -3.29 -10.85
N LYS A 93 14.41 -3.75 -11.02
CA LYS A 93 13.97 -4.38 -12.27
C LYS A 93 14.13 -3.46 -13.48
N GLN A 94 13.72 -2.19 -13.36
CA GLN A 94 13.88 -1.21 -14.44
C GLN A 94 15.35 -1.04 -14.82
N SER A 95 16.22 -0.80 -13.83
CA SER A 95 17.66 -0.68 -14.05
C SER A 95 18.26 -1.92 -14.72
N THR A 96 17.81 -3.11 -14.33
CA THR A 96 18.26 -4.37 -14.94
C THR A 96 17.82 -4.46 -16.40
N PHE A 97 16.56 -4.16 -16.70
CA PHE A 97 16.08 -4.14 -18.10
C PHE A 97 16.81 -3.10 -18.95
N ASP A 98 17.04 -1.90 -18.40
CA ASP A 98 17.78 -0.85 -19.11
C ASP A 98 19.20 -1.30 -19.44
N MET A 99 19.85 -2.04 -18.53
CA MET A 99 21.18 -2.61 -18.78
C MET A 99 21.13 -3.71 -19.86
N PHE A 100 20.12 -4.57 -19.85
CA PHE A 100 20.01 -5.66 -20.83
C PHE A 100 19.66 -5.16 -22.24
N PHE A 101 18.78 -4.17 -22.37
CA PHE A 101 18.32 -3.68 -23.66
C PHE A 101 19.16 -2.53 -24.24
N ASN A 102 19.89 -1.80 -23.39
CA ASN A 102 20.80 -0.73 -23.83
C ASN A 102 22.28 -1.11 -23.71
N ALA A 103 22.60 -2.40 -23.50
CA ALA A 103 23.96 -2.90 -23.65
C ALA A 103 24.42 -2.79 -25.12
N PRO A 104 25.65 -2.31 -25.40
CA PRO A 104 26.17 -2.14 -26.75
C PRO A 104 26.37 -3.46 -27.51
#